data_AF-A0A540LWA2-F1
#
_entry.id   AF-A0A540LWA2-F1
#
_cell.length_a   1.000
_cell.length_b   1.000
_cell.length_c   1.000
_cell.angle_alpha   90.00
_cell.angle_beta   90.00
_cell.angle_gamma   90.00
#
_symmetry.space_group_name_H-M   'P 1'
#
loop_
_entity.id
_entity.type
_entity.pdbx_description
1 polymer ?
#
loop_
_entity_poly.entity_id
_entity_poly.type
_entity_poly.pdbx_seq_one_letter_code
_entity_poly.pdbx_strand_id
1 'polypeptide(L)'
;SDLFLRQIILGSASAARRQILAEMGYRFTVMTADIDEKSIRMDKPEELVMVLAEAKVHAIISRLQSDRQLDGDAPATLLVTADTVVVYEGIVREKPSSKEEAWNFIKGYSGGQAEVIGSVLVTNLKTGKRKGGWRRAEIGTTDTVMGLPKELTEKLIQEAV
;
A
#
# COMPACT_ATOMS: atom_id res chain seq x y z
N SER A 1 -16.21 -8.36 20.86
CA SER A 1 -15.22 -7.53 20.14
C SER A 1 -13.82 -8.01 20.50
N ASP A 2 -13.35 -9.05 19.81
CA ASP A 2 -12.12 -9.82 20.12
C ASP A 2 -10.87 -9.32 19.31
N LEU A 3 -11.02 -8.24 18.54
CA LEU A 3 -9.90 -7.67 17.77
C LEU A 3 -8.87 -6.94 18.64
N PHE A 4 -9.27 -6.38 19.79
CA PHE A 4 -8.37 -5.66 20.69
C PHE A 4 -7.37 -6.57 21.42
N LEU A 5 -7.61 -7.88 21.46
CA LEU A 5 -6.71 -8.87 22.05
C LEU A 5 -5.71 -9.45 21.04
N ARG A 6 -5.79 -9.05 19.77
CA ARG A 6 -4.94 -9.57 18.69
C ARG A 6 -3.80 -8.62 18.39
N GLN A 7 -2.59 -9.18 18.31
CA GLN A 7 -1.42 -8.42 17.88
C GLN A 7 -1.51 -8.20 16.36
N ILE A 8 -1.46 -6.94 15.93
CA ILE A 8 -1.46 -6.60 14.50
C ILE A 8 -0.02 -6.29 14.08
N ILE A 9 0.41 -6.86 12.96
CA ILE A 9 1.65 -6.48 12.27
C ILE A 9 1.26 -5.75 11.00
N LEU A 10 1.72 -4.51 10.86
CA LEU A 10 1.60 -3.75 9.62
C LEU A 10 2.82 -4.03 8.74
N GLY A 11 2.57 -4.76 7.65
CA GLY A 11 3.52 -5.14 6.62
C GLY A 11 3.89 -4.03 5.63
N SER A 12 3.89 -2.76 6.05
CA SER A 12 4.03 -1.60 5.16
C SER A 12 4.95 -0.52 5.70
N ALA A 13 5.85 -0.04 4.86
CA ALA A 13 6.72 1.10 5.15
C ALA A 13 6.02 2.47 5.02
N SER A 14 4.78 2.52 4.51
CA SER A 14 4.05 3.77 4.26
C SER A 14 3.67 4.49 5.56
N ALA A 15 4.08 5.76 5.69
CA ALA A 15 3.70 6.62 6.81
C ALA A 15 2.19 6.86 6.89
N ALA A 16 1.54 7.10 5.74
CA ALA A 16 0.10 7.30 5.68
C ALA A 16 -0.67 6.08 6.22
N ARG A 17 -0.27 4.86 5.86
CA ARG A 17 -0.95 3.65 6.34
C ARG A 17 -0.76 3.43 7.85
N ARG A 18 0.41 3.78 8.39
CA ARG A 18 0.65 3.77 9.85
C ARG A 18 -0.30 4.74 10.55
N GLN A 19 -0.42 5.95 10.03
CA GLN A 19 -1.27 6.98 10.61
C GLN A 19 -2.74 6.55 10.60
N ILE A 20 -3.26 6.04 9.48
CA ILE A 20 -4.65 5.56 9.37
C ILE A 20 -4.95 4.48 10.41
N LEU A 21 -4.08 3.48 10.56
CA LEU A 21 -4.27 2.41 11.55
C LEU A 21 -4.22 2.93 13.00
N ALA A 22 -3.36 3.92 13.26
CA ALA A 22 -3.24 4.53 14.57
C ALA A 22 -4.48 5.37 14.92
N GLU A 23 -4.99 6.16 13.97
CA GLU A 23 -6.22 6.95 14.11
C GLU A 23 -7.46 6.08 14.34
N MET A 24 -7.49 4.88 13.76
CA MET A 24 -8.52 3.87 14.03
C MET A 24 -8.40 3.22 15.42
N GLY A 25 -7.37 3.57 16.21
CA GLY A 25 -7.17 3.07 17.58
C GLY A 25 -6.54 1.68 17.67
N TYR A 26 -5.97 1.16 16.57
CA TYR A 26 -5.30 -0.14 16.58
C TYR A 26 -3.88 -0.04 17.15
N ARG A 27 -3.51 -1.01 17.98
CA ARG A 27 -2.11 -1.25 18.36
C ARG A 27 -1.49 -2.20 17.35
N PHE A 28 -0.41 -1.78 16.71
CA PHE A 28 0.29 -2.58 15.71
C PHE A 28 1.81 -2.41 15.79
N THR A 29 2.53 -3.43 15.35
CA THR A 29 3.97 -3.39 15.12
C THR A 29 4.23 -3.23 13.63
N VAL A 30 5.18 -2.40 13.25
CA VAL A 30 5.54 -2.23 11.84
C VAL A 30 6.64 -3.23 11.50
N MET A 31 6.45 -4.00 10.43
CA MET A 31 7.47 -4.87 9.88
C MET A 31 7.48 -4.71 8.37
N THR A 32 8.61 -4.25 7.81
CA THR A 32 8.72 -4.00 6.39
C THR A 32 9.34 -5.20 5.69
N ALA A 33 8.76 -5.58 4.55
CA ALA A 33 9.39 -6.51 3.63
C ALA A 33 10.38 -5.73 2.76
N ASP A 34 11.60 -6.25 2.62
CA ASP A 34 12.54 -5.80 1.61
C ASP A 34 12.33 -6.67 0.36
N ILE A 35 11.43 -6.23 -0.51
CA ILE A 35 11.13 -6.92 -1.77
C ILE A 35 11.48 -6.00 -2.93
N ASP A 36 12.04 -6.58 -3.99
CA ASP A 36 12.24 -5.87 -5.24
C ASP A 36 10.91 -5.78 -6.00
N GLU A 37 10.08 -4.81 -5.62
CA GLU A 37 8.77 -4.53 -6.25
C GLU A 37 8.89 -4.36 -7.78
N LYS A 38 10.07 -3.94 -8.29
CA LYS A 38 10.30 -3.72 -9.72
C LYS A 38 10.51 -5.02 -10.52
N SER A 39 10.89 -6.10 -9.85
CA SER A 39 11.03 -7.41 -10.49
C SER A 39 9.68 -8.07 -10.76
N ILE A 40 8.62 -7.63 -10.08
CA ILE A 40 7.27 -8.19 -10.19
C ILE A 40 6.51 -7.35 -11.22
N ARG A 41 6.12 -8.00 -12.31
CA ARG A 41 5.34 -7.41 -13.39
C ARG A 41 4.16 -8.31 -13.68
N MET A 42 2.98 -7.72 -13.83
CA MET A 42 1.76 -8.40 -14.24
C MET A 42 1.08 -7.55 -15.29
N ASP A 43 0.38 -8.19 -16.23
CA ASP A 43 -0.34 -7.50 -17.30
C ASP A 43 -1.53 -6.70 -16.75
N LYS A 44 -2.18 -7.23 -15.70
CA LYS A 44 -3.30 -6.57 -15.03
C LYS A 44 -2.84 -5.87 -13.76
N PRO A 45 -3.15 -4.58 -13.57
CA PRO A 45 -2.75 -3.83 -12.38
C PRO A 45 -3.39 -4.37 -11.09
N GLU A 46 -4.57 -4.98 -11.16
CA GLU A 46 -5.23 -5.66 -10.04
C GLU A 46 -4.45 -6.89 -9.57
N GLU A 47 -3.96 -7.66 -10.53
CA GLU A 47 -3.13 -8.83 -10.24
C GLU A 47 -1.77 -8.40 -9.68
N LEU A 48 -1.18 -7.33 -10.26
CA LEU A 48 0.07 -6.75 -9.77
C LEU A 48 -0.01 -6.39 -8.29
N VAL A 49 -1.01 -5.61 -7.87
CA VAL A 49 -1.11 -5.17 -6.46
C VAL A 49 -1.35 -6.34 -5.51
N MET A 50 -2.08 -7.37 -5.94
CA MET A 50 -2.30 -8.56 -5.12
C MET A 50 -1.01 -9.35 -4.95
N VAL A 51 -0.26 -9.58 -6.03
CA VAL A 51 1.01 -10.31 -6.02
C VAL A 51 2.06 -9.56 -5.19
N LEU A 52 2.12 -8.22 -5.30
CA LEU A 52 3.00 -7.40 -4.47
C LEU A 52 2.65 -7.54 -2.98
N ALA A 53 1.35 -7.51 -2.63
CA ALA A 53 0.92 -7.71 -1.25
C ALA A 53 1.24 -9.12 -0.73
N GLU A 54 1.13 -10.14 -1.58
CA GLU A 54 1.51 -11.53 -1.25
C GLU A 54 3.01 -11.71 -1.07
N ALA A 55 3.83 -11.13 -1.95
CA ALA A 55 5.28 -11.16 -1.85
C ALA A 55 5.75 -10.55 -0.51
N LYS A 56 5.13 -9.45 -0.09
CA LYS A 56 5.37 -8.84 1.23
C LYS A 56 5.01 -9.80 2.37
N VAL A 57 3.88 -10.51 2.27
CA VAL A 57 3.49 -11.51 3.27
C VAL A 57 4.55 -12.60 3.38
N HIS A 58 5.00 -13.14 2.25
CA HIS A 58 5.97 -14.24 2.25
C HIS A 58 7.30 -13.78 2.85
N ALA A 59 7.83 -12.63 2.44
CA ALA A 59 9.06 -12.07 2.98
C ALA A 59 8.99 -11.85 4.50
N ILE A 60 7.87 -11.31 4.99
CA ILE A 60 7.66 -11.08 6.43
C ILE A 60 7.53 -12.40 7.19
N ILE A 61 6.79 -13.38 6.65
CA ILE A 61 6.66 -14.70 7.28
C ILE A 61 8.03 -15.39 7.38
N SER A 62 8.83 -15.38 6.31
CA SER A 62 10.16 -15.98 6.30
C SER A 62 11.07 -15.36 7.36
N ARG A 63 11.00 -14.03 7.54
CA ARG A 63 11.73 -13.32 8.60
C ARG A 63 11.24 -13.67 10.01
N LEU A 64 9.93 -13.76 10.21
CA LEU A 64 9.37 -14.14 11.51
C LEU A 64 9.72 -15.58 11.90
N GLN A 65 9.83 -16.48 10.92
CA GLN A 65 10.28 -17.85 11.12
C GLN A 65 11.76 -17.93 11.47
N SER A 66 12.63 -17.15 10.79
CA SER A 66 14.06 -17.10 11.12
C SER A 66 14.30 -16.57 12.54
N ASP A 67 13.52 -15.59 12.96
CA ASP A 67 13.66 -14.91 14.25
C ASP A 67 12.99 -15.68 15.41
N ARG A 68 12.43 -16.88 15.15
CA ARG A 68 11.69 -17.72 16.11
C ARG A 68 10.58 -16.99 16.88
N GLN A 69 10.02 -15.92 16.32
CA GLN A 69 8.95 -15.14 16.97
C GLN A 69 7.56 -15.79 16.88
N LEU A 70 7.45 -16.95 16.22
CA LEU A 70 6.20 -17.68 16.00
C LEU A 70 6.05 -18.90 16.92
N ASP A 71 6.64 -18.86 18.12
CA ASP A 71 6.49 -19.93 19.12
C ASP A 71 5.06 -19.94 19.72
N GLY A 72 4.60 -21.15 20.06
CA GLY A 72 3.18 -21.57 20.09
C GLY A 72 2.22 -20.84 21.02
N ASP A 73 2.72 -20.02 21.95
CA ASP A 73 1.90 -19.30 22.94
C ASP A 73 1.67 -17.82 22.61
N ALA A 74 2.21 -17.33 21.49
CA ALA A 74 1.94 -15.97 21.04
C ALA A 74 0.44 -15.76 20.73
N PRO A 75 -0.12 -14.57 21.07
CA PRO A 75 -1.50 -14.22 20.74
C PRO A 75 -1.73 -14.30 19.22
N ALA A 76 -2.99 -14.43 18.80
CA ALA A 76 -3.32 -14.56 17.37
C ALA A 76 -2.89 -13.33 16.58
N THR A 77 -1.74 -13.41 15.92
CA THR A 77 -1.13 -12.29 15.20
C THR A 77 -1.71 -12.17 13.79
N LEU A 78 -2.25 -10.99 13.47
CA LEU A 78 -2.73 -10.64 12.13
C LEU A 78 -1.67 -9.82 11.42
N LEU A 79 -1.19 -10.30 10.28
CA LEU A 79 -0.33 -9.55 9.37
C LEU A 79 -1.21 -8.85 8.32
N VAL A 80 -1.09 -7.53 8.22
CA VAL A 80 -1.79 -6.71 7.23
C VAL A 80 -0.75 -6.16 6.25
N THR A 81 -0.77 -6.62 5.01
CA THR A 81 0.01 -6.03 3.91
C THR A 81 -0.92 -5.28 2.97
N ALA A 82 -0.37 -4.26 2.30
CA ALA A 82 -1.11 -3.47 1.33
C ALA A 82 -0.17 -2.94 0.27
N ASP A 83 -0.64 -2.92 -0.96
CA ASP A 83 0.06 -2.34 -2.09
C ASP A 83 -0.82 -1.39 -2.89
N THR A 84 -0.21 -0.48 -3.64
CA THR A 84 -0.96 0.53 -4.40
C THR A 84 -0.15 0.99 -5.58
N VAL A 85 -0.77 0.97 -6.75
CA VAL A 85 -0.24 1.49 -8.00
C VAL A 85 -1.18 2.52 -8.60
N VAL A 86 -0.64 3.44 -9.40
CA VAL A 86 -1.43 4.37 -10.20
C VAL A 86 -1.45 3.87 -11.63
N VAL A 87 -2.60 3.85 -12.26
CA VAL A 87 -2.77 3.57 -13.69
C VAL A 87 -3.13 4.89 -14.36
N TYR A 88 -2.42 5.24 -15.43
CA TYR A 88 -2.71 6.42 -16.22
C TYR A 88 -2.60 6.07 -17.69
N GLU A 89 -3.66 6.33 -18.46
CA GLU A 89 -3.76 5.95 -19.87
C GLU A 89 -3.48 4.45 -20.10
N GLY A 90 -3.94 3.60 -19.18
CA GLY A 90 -3.74 2.14 -19.22
C GLY A 90 -2.33 1.66 -18.83
N ILE A 91 -1.43 2.56 -18.45
CA ILE A 91 -0.06 2.22 -18.05
C ILE A 91 0.09 2.31 -16.53
N VAL A 92 0.64 1.26 -15.92
CA VAL A 92 1.01 1.25 -14.50
C VAL A 92 2.20 2.18 -14.26
N ARG A 93 2.01 3.17 -13.41
CA ARG A 93 3.04 4.07 -12.88
C ARG A 93 3.38 3.64 -11.45
N GLU A 94 4.65 3.32 -11.24
CA GLU A 94 5.21 3.07 -9.91
C GLU A 94 5.43 4.39 -9.15
N LYS A 95 6.06 4.32 -7.98
CA LYS A 95 6.48 5.53 -7.27
C LYS A 95 7.48 6.32 -8.13
N PRO A 96 7.30 7.63 -8.28
CA PRO A 96 8.27 8.45 -8.98
C PRO A 96 9.63 8.34 -8.30
N SER A 97 10.66 8.16 -9.11
CA SER A 97 12.05 8.06 -8.72
C SER A 97 12.72 9.43 -8.56
N SER A 98 12.14 10.49 -9.13
CA SER A 98 12.62 11.87 -9.00
C SER A 98 11.49 12.88 -8.79
N LYS A 99 11.85 14.09 -8.32
CA LYS A 99 10.93 15.24 -8.24
C LYS A 99 10.38 15.61 -9.62
N GLU A 100 11.19 15.55 -10.68
CA GLU A 100 10.69 15.82 -12.04
C GLU A 100 9.71 14.76 -12.53
N GLU A 101 9.94 13.49 -12.19
CA GLU A 101 9.00 12.40 -12.53
C GLU A 101 7.68 12.55 -11.78
N ALA A 102 7.73 12.90 -10.49
CA ALA A 102 6.54 13.23 -9.71
C ALA A 102 5.78 14.42 -10.33
N TRP A 103 6.49 15.44 -10.79
CA TRP A 103 5.89 16.58 -11.50
C TRP A 103 5.20 16.13 -12.79
N ASN A 104 5.87 15.35 -13.63
CA ASN A 104 5.29 14.83 -14.86
C ASN A 104 4.06 13.96 -14.61
N PHE A 105 4.04 13.19 -13.52
CA PHE A 105 2.88 12.38 -13.13
C PHE A 105 1.70 13.25 -12.75
N ILE A 106 1.90 14.19 -11.82
CA ILE A 106 0.85 15.08 -11.32
C ILE A 106 0.30 15.99 -12.44
N LYS A 107 1.18 16.51 -13.29
CA LYS A 107 0.77 17.31 -14.46
C LYS A 107 -0.03 16.47 -15.45
N GLY A 108 0.35 15.21 -15.70
CA GLY A 108 -0.40 14.28 -16.53
C GLY A 108 -1.80 13.99 -15.97
N TYR A 109 -1.94 13.85 -14.66
CA TYR A 109 -3.25 13.61 -14.01
C TYR A 109 -4.23 14.77 -14.15
N SER A 110 -3.76 15.98 -14.50
CA SER A 110 -4.64 17.14 -14.73
C SER A 110 -5.41 17.10 -16.05
N GLY A 111 -5.08 16.16 -16.95
CA GLY A 111 -5.69 16.07 -18.29
C GLY A 111 -6.46 14.78 -18.58
N GLY A 112 -6.52 13.81 -17.64
CA GLY A 112 -7.06 12.48 -17.95
C GLY A 112 -7.50 11.66 -16.75
N GLN A 113 -8.16 10.55 -17.05
CA GLN A 113 -8.66 9.54 -16.10
C GLN A 113 -7.47 8.76 -15.51
N ALA A 114 -6.89 9.26 -14.42
CA ALA A 114 -5.99 8.44 -13.61
C ALA A 114 -6.81 7.52 -12.72
N GLU A 115 -6.36 6.30 -12.50
CA GLU A 115 -6.98 5.35 -11.59
C GLU A 115 -5.92 4.93 -10.54
N VAL A 116 -6.30 4.83 -9.28
CA VAL A 116 -5.50 4.16 -8.27
C VAL A 116 -6.09 2.80 -8.00
N ILE A 117 -5.23 1.79 -8.05
CA ILE A 117 -5.57 0.42 -7.67
C ILE A 117 -4.77 0.08 -6.43
N GLY A 118 -5.48 -0.30 -5.37
CA GLY A 118 -4.90 -0.69 -4.10
C GLY A 118 -5.35 -2.07 -3.68
N SER A 119 -4.45 -2.85 -3.09
CA SER A 119 -4.74 -4.14 -2.46
C SER A 119 -4.57 -4.06 -0.95
N VAL A 120 -5.33 -4.89 -0.25
CA VAL A 120 -5.11 -5.20 1.16
C VAL A 120 -5.19 -6.71 1.33
N LEU A 121 -4.21 -7.28 2.02
CA LEU A 121 -4.17 -8.69 2.35
C LEU A 121 -3.94 -8.86 3.85
N VAL A 122 -4.87 -9.57 4.48
CA VAL A 122 -4.81 -9.91 5.90
C VAL A 122 -4.52 -11.40 6.04
N THR A 123 -3.43 -11.71 6.73
CA THR A 123 -2.98 -13.08 6.99
C THR A 123 -2.99 -13.34 8.49
N ASN A 124 -3.71 -14.39 8.90
CA ASN A 124 -3.62 -14.91 10.25
C ASN A 124 -2.41 -15.84 10.35
N LEU A 125 -1.37 -15.40 11.05
CA LEU A 125 -0.10 -16.13 11.13
C LEU A 125 -0.22 -17.45 11.91
N LYS A 126 -1.21 -17.58 12.79
CA LYS A 126 -1.41 -18.79 13.61
C LYS A 126 -2.16 -19.90 12.86
N THR A 127 -3.11 -19.53 12.01
CA THR A 127 -3.95 -20.49 11.25
C THR A 127 -3.54 -20.64 9.78
N GLY A 128 -2.67 -19.76 9.28
CA GLY A 128 -2.32 -19.67 7.87
C GLY A 128 -3.43 -19.12 6.97
N LYS A 129 -4.62 -18.82 7.49
CA LYS A 129 -5.75 -18.30 6.70
C LYS A 129 -5.44 -16.90 6.20
N ARG A 130 -5.71 -16.66 4.91
CA ARG A 130 -5.51 -15.37 4.23
C ARG A 130 -6.83 -14.87 3.68
N LYS A 131 -7.05 -13.57 3.78
CA LYS A 131 -8.17 -12.89 3.15
C LYS A 131 -7.71 -11.53 2.66
N GLY A 132 -7.91 -11.27 1.38
CA GLY A 132 -7.52 -10.02 0.77
C GLY A 132 -8.46 -9.65 -0.37
N GLY A 133 -8.27 -8.45 -0.87
CA GLY A 133 -9.00 -7.92 -2.01
C GLY A 133 -8.33 -6.66 -2.52
N TRP A 134 -8.69 -6.29 -3.73
CA TRP A 134 -8.26 -5.05 -4.35
C TRP A 134 -9.46 -4.13 -4.57
N ARG A 135 -9.17 -2.84 -4.66
CA ARG A 135 -10.12 -1.81 -5.09
C ARG A 135 -9.47 -0.87 -6.07
N ARG A 136 -10.29 -0.38 -6.98
CA ARG A 136 -9.99 0.68 -7.92
C ARG A 136 -10.73 1.96 -7.50
N ALA A 137 -10.06 3.09 -7.62
CA ALA A 137 -10.63 4.43 -7.42
C ALA A 137 -10.15 5.36 -8.54
N GLU A 138 -11.05 6.12 -9.13
CA GLU A 138 -10.69 7.14 -10.13
C GLU A 138 -10.17 8.40 -9.44
N ILE A 139 -9.14 9.00 -10.02
CA ILE A 139 -8.48 10.22 -9.55
C ILE A 139 -8.49 11.22 -10.70
N GLY A 140 -9.25 12.29 -10.50
CA GLY A 140 -9.25 13.44 -11.39
C GLY A 140 -10.58 13.62 -12.11
N THR A 141 -11.14 14.81 -11.96
CA THR A 141 -12.05 15.42 -12.93
C THR A 141 -11.35 16.66 -13.48
N THR A 142 -11.81 17.19 -14.60
CA THR A 142 -11.13 18.22 -15.42
C THR A 142 -10.55 19.43 -14.66
N ASP A 143 -11.09 19.75 -13.47
CA ASP A 143 -10.67 20.90 -12.65
C ASP A 143 -9.96 20.55 -11.33
N THR A 144 -9.80 19.26 -11.00
CA THR A 144 -9.22 18.82 -9.72
C THR A 144 -8.23 17.67 -9.87
N VAL A 145 -7.09 17.77 -9.17
CA VAL A 145 -6.13 16.67 -9.02
C VAL A 145 -6.27 16.14 -7.61
N MET A 146 -6.66 14.86 -7.44
CA MET A 146 -6.91 14.25 -6.12
C MET A 146 -7.96 15.02 -5.26
N GLY A 147 -8.93 15.68 -5.89
CA GLY A 147 -9.94 16.50 -5.21
C GLY A 147 -9.45 17.89 -4.76
N LEU A 148 -8.21 18.26 -5.07
CA LEU A 148 -7.66 19.60 -4.85
C LEU A 148 -7.72 20.42 -6.15
N PRO A 149 -8.07 21.73 -6.07
CA PRO A 149 -7.94 22.63 -7.21
C PRO A 149 -6.52 22.60 -7.77
N LYS A 150 -6.38 22.59 -9.10
CA LYS A 150 -5.08 22.52 -9.78
C LYS A 150 -4.08 23.55 -9.27
N GLU A 151 -4.50 24.81 -9.09
CA GLU A 151 -3.66 25.89 -8.56
C GLU A 151 -3.18 25.62 -7.13
N LEU A 152 -4.00 24.96 -6.30
CA LEU A 152 -3.64 24.62 -4.93
C LEU A 152 -2.66 23.45 -4.89
N THR A 153 -2.86 22.45 -5.75
CA THR A 153 -1.90 21.35 -5.94
C THR A 153 -0.55 21.88 -6.40
N GLU A 154 -0.53 22.80 -7.38
CA GLU A 154 0.70 23.44 -7.86
C GLU A 154 1.42 24.22 -6.75
N LYS A 155 0.68 24.98 -5.91
CA LYS A 155 1.26 25.70 -4.76
C LYS A 155 1.80 24.78 -3.66
N LEU A 156 1.03 23.79 -3.22
CA LEU A 156 1.43 22.87 -2.14
C LEU A 156 2.67 22.05 -2.51
N ILE A 157 2.85 21.76 -3.79
CA ILE A 157 4.02 21.04 -4.29
C ILE A 157 5.25 21.95 -4.41
N GLN A 158 5.07 23.25 -4.73
CA GLN A 158 6.16 24.24 -4.70
C GLN A 158 6.68 24.51 -3.28
N GLU A 159 5.79 24.53 -2.29
CA GLU A 159 6.15 24.73 -0.87
C GLU A 159 6.81 23.50 -0.23
N ALA A 160 6.67 22.31 -0.82
CA ALA A 160 7.29 21.07 -0.36
C ALA A 160 8.75 20.88 -0.87
N VAL A 161 9.33 21.89 -1.53
CA VAL A 161 10.72 21.92 -2.02
C VAL A 161 11.68 22.49 -1.00
#